data_AF-A0A8J8C3X2-F1
#
_entry.id   AF-A0A8J8C3X2-F1
#
_cell.length_a   1.000
_cell.length_b   1.000
_cell.length_c   1.000
_cell.angle_alpha   90.00
_cell.angle_beta   90.00
_cell.angle_gamma   90.00
#
_symmetry.space_group_name_H-M   'P 1'
#
loop_
_entity.id
_entity.type
_entity.pdbx_description
1 polymer ?
#
loop_
_entity_poly.entity_id
_entity_poly.type
_entity_poly.pdbx_seq_one_letter_code
_entity_poly.pdbx_strand_id
1 'polypeptide(L)'
;MSIERVREKHTSLVKQLSESEESSLAPSKIAGQFYCEKQVALTREHGDIETPAKTRGSETHEKAAEDSEEVSDEEFWRALERGERQVIVESPFIGEAAEFLIGGIPDAVLFENQSPQLIFERKTTSRPDYLYKNQRIQAWLYGFILDSLGFHTDNLRIAVLSHEQSLEPGTGKELQQLVMASYEGWETGDHELTESPTAILHLSEFSKVEYLEDLNWALGYWRNEREPIPTEKAAKCRACEYNDVCPDAHV
;
A
#
# COMPACT_ATOMS: atom_id res chain seq x y z
N MET A 1 8.07 18.95 9.81
CA MET A 1 7.77 20.18 9.02
C MET A 1 6.41 20.69 9.48
N SER A 2 6.04 21.97 9.32
CA SER A 2 4.68 22.38 9.73
C SER A 2 3.64 21.74 8.81
N ILE A 3 2.44 21.48 9.34
CA ILE A 3 1.37 20.83 8.58
C ILE A 3 0.96 21.64 7.34
N GLU A 4 1.03 22.97 7.39
CA GLU A 4 0.75 23.83 6.24
C GLU A 4 1.74 23.60 5.10
N ARG A 5 3.03 23.41 5.43
CA ARG A 5 4.05 23.11 4.41
C ARG A 5 3.89 21.70 3.83
N VAL A 6 3.47 20.73 4.65
CA VAL A 6 3.14 19.38 4.17
C VAL A 6 1.98 19.46 3.17
N ARG A 7 0.93 20.23 3.49
CA ARG A 7 -0.21 20.50 2.61
C ARG A 7 0.21 21.19 1.31
N GLU A 8 0.99 22.26 1.39
CA GLU A 8 1.53 22.98 0.22
C GLU A 8 2.32 22.04 -0.69
N LYS A 9 3.18 21.20 -0.12
CA LYS A 9 3.94 20.20 -0.86
C LYS A 9 3.02 19.18 -1.53
N HIS A 10 2.06 18.63 -0.78
CA HIS A 10 1.06 17.69 -1.33
C HIS A 10 0.31 18.30 -2.53
N THR A 11 -0.26 19.49 -2.37
CA THR A 11 -0.98 20.18 -3.45
C THR A 11 -0.08 20.46 -4.66
N SER A 12 1.18 20.83 -4.43
CA SER A 12 2.15 21.04 -5.50
C SER A 12 2.43 19.75 -6.29
N LEU A 13 2.62 18.62 -5.61
CA LEU A 13 2.90 17.33 -6.25
C LEU A 13 1.67 16.80 -7.01
N VAL A 14 0.47 16.96 -6.44
CA VAL A 14 -0.80 16.63 -7.14
C VAL A 14 -0.91 17.44 -8.43
N LYS A 15 -0.63 18.74 -8.36
CA LYS A 15 -0.65 19.61 -9.54
C LYS A 15 0.39 19.18 -10.58
N GLN A 16 1.63 18.92 -10.15
CA GLN A 16 2.69 18.44 -11.04
C GLN A 16 2.28 17.15 -11.75
N LEU A 17 1.69 16.20 -11.03
CA LEU A 17 1.20 14.94 -11.62
C LEU A 17 0.07 15.16 -12.63
N SER A 18 -0.81 16.14 -12.39
CA SER A 18 -1.89 16.48 -13.33
C SER A 18 -1.38 17.16 -14.62
N GLU A 19 -0.21 17.79 -14.56
CA GLU A 19 0.42 18.51 -15.67
C GLU A 19 1.43 17.64 -16.43
N SER A 20 1.91 16.53 -15.85
CA SER A 20 2.86 15.63 -16.49
C SER A 20 2.18 14.63 -17.43
N GLU A 21 2.81 14.35 -18.58
CA GLU A 21 2.41 13.22 -19.44
C GLU A 21 2.76 11.86 -18.81
N GLU A 22 3.68 11.85 -17.84
CA GLU A 22 4.05 10.67 -17.06
C GLU A 22 3.09 10.45 -15.89
N SER A 23 2.58 9.23 -15.75
CA SER A 23 1.85 8.80 -14.56
C SER A 23 2.81 8.50 -13.40
N SER A 24 2.36 8.70 -12.16
CA SER A 24 3.11 8.32 -10.96
C SER A 24 3.34 6.80 -10.91
N LEU A 25 4.43 6.39 -10.26
CA LEU A 25 4.70 5.00 -9.97
C LEU A 25 3.87 4.55 -8.76
N ALA A 26 2.96 3.62 -8.99
CA ALA A 26 2.14 3.09 -7.91
C ALA A 26 2.95 2.16 -6.98
N PRO A 27 2.75 2.21 -5.65
CA PRO A 27 3.34 1.26 -4.71
C PRO A 27 3.14 -0.21 -5.10
N SER A 28 1.97 -0.55 -5.65
CA SER A 28 1.66 -1.90 -6.15
C SER A 28 2.54 -2.31 -7.35
N LYS A 29 2.87 -1.40 -8.27
CA LYS A 29 3.78 -1.66 -9.39
C LYS A 29 5.20 -1.87 -8.90
N ILE A 30 5.66 -1.05 -7.95
CA ILE A 30 7.00 -1.18 -7.35
C ILE A 30 7.12 -2.51 -6.61
N ALA A 31 6.16 -2.80 -5.71
CA ALA A 31 6.08 -4.05 -4.97
C ALA A 31 5.96 -5.28 -5.88
N GLY A 32 5.22 -5.16 -6.99
CA GLY A 32 5.04 -6.23 -7.98
C GLY A 32 6.35 -6.76 -8.56
N GLN A 33 7.39 -5.92 -8.63
CA GLN A 33 8.72 -6.34 -9.10
C GLN A 33 9.36 -7.42 -8.20
N PHE A 34 9.05 -7.42 -6.90
CA PHE A 34 9.48 -8.45 -5.95
C PHE A 34 8.63 -9.73 -6.02
N TYR A 35 7.47 -9.67 -6.68
CA TYR A 35 6.70 -10.86 -7.03
C TYR A 35 7.21 -11.46 -8.35
N CYS A 36 7.26 -10.66 -9.41
CA CYS A 36 7.82 -10.96 -10.73
C CYS A 36 7.95 -9.65 -11.54
N GLU A 37 9.15 -9.13 -11.77
CA GLU A 37 9.36 -7.90 -12.54
C GLU A 37 8.98 -8.08 -14.02
N LYS A 38 9.15 -9.30 -14.57
CA LYS A 38 8.65 -9.63 -15.92
C LYS A 38 7.14 -9.49 -16.06
N GLN A 39 6.37 -9.82 -15.03
CA GLN A 39 4.91 -9.59 -15.04
C GLN A 39 4.59 -8.09 -15.12
N VAL A 40 5.30 -7.26 -14.36
CA VAL A 40 5.15 -5.79 -14.41
C VAL A 40 5.46 -5.25 -15.80
N ALA A 41 6.50 -5.77 -16.47
CA ALA A 41 6.82 -5.41 -17.85
C ALA A 41 5.71 -5.80 -18.83
N LEU A 42 5.18 -7.03 -18.74
CA LEU A 42 4.11 -7.52 -19.59
C LEU A 42 2.79 -6.74 -19.38
N THR A 43 2.49 -6.32 -18.15
CA THR A 43 1.36 -5.42 -17.88
C THR A 43 1.52 -4.06 -18.56
N ARG A 44 2.74 -3.53 -18.65
CA ARG A 44 2.98 -2.28 -19.39
C ARG A 44 2.84 -2.47 -20.90
N GLU A 45 3.25 -3.62 -21.41
CA GLU A 45 3.22 -3.93 -22.85
C GLU A 45 1.81 -4.27 -23.35
N HIS A 46 1.08 -5.11 -22.62
CA HIS A 46 -0.19 -5.69 -23.06
C HIS A 46 -1.41 -5.07 -22.36
N GLY A 47 -1.21 -4.20 -21.38
CA GLY A 47 -2.25 -3.71 -20.49
C GLY A 47 -2.52 -4.68 -19.33
N ASP A 48 -3.23 -4.18 -18.32
CA ASP A 48 -3.63 -4.97 -17.17
C ASP A 48 -4.75 -5.95 -17.53
N ILE A 49 -4.60 -7.21 -17.15
CA ILE A 49 -5.60 -8.24 -17.35
C ILE A 49 -6.33 -8.44 -16.02
N GLU A 50 -7.63 -8.17 -16.06
CA GLU A 50 -8.51 -8.36 -14.92
C GLU A 50 -8.62 -9.85 -14.58
N THR A 51 -8.46 -10.19 -13.30
CA THR A 51 -8.58 -11.58 -12.82
C THR A 51 -9.62 -11.65 -11.71
N PRO A 52 -10.29 -12.81 -11.49
CA PRO A 52 -11.26 -12.95 -10.41
C PRO A 52 -10.69 -12.63 -9.01
N ALA A 53 -9.39 -12.84 -8.82
CA ALA A 53 -8.71 -12.48 -7.58
C ALA A 53 -8.57 -10.95 -7.42
N LYS A 54 -8.20 -10.23 -8.49
CA LYS A 54 -8.12 -8.75 -8.50
C LYS A 54 -9.49 -8.13 -8.26
N THR A 55 -10.51 -8.56 -9.00
CA THR A 55 -11.87 -8.01 -8.88
C THR A 55 -12.43 -8.16 -7.46
N ARG A 56 -12.31 -9.34 -6.85
CA ARG A 56 -12.78 -9.56 -5.46
C ARG A 56 -11.98 -8.77 -4.43
N GLY A 57 -10.68 -8.59 -4.65
CA GLY A 57 -9.86 -7.71 -3.82
C GLY A 57 -10.47 -6.31 -3.81
N SER A 58 -10.69 -5.72 -4.99
CA SER A 58 -11.32 -4.41 -5.15
C SER A 58 -12.70 -4.31 -4.50
N GLU A 59 -13.57 -5.30 -4.69
CA GLU A 59 -14.91 -5.36 -4.05
C GLU A 59 -14.81 -5.38 -2.52
N THR A 60 -13.76 -5.97 -1.96
CA THR A 60 -13.53 -6.02 -0.50
C THR A 60 -13.11 -4.64 0.03
N HIS A 61 -12.26 -3.92 -0.69
CA HIS A 61 -11.86 -2.54 -0.35
C HIS A 61 -13.06 -1.59 -0.43
N GLU A 62 -13.85 -1.66 -1.50
CA GLU A 62 -15.03 -0.80 -1.70
C GLU A 62 -16.06 -0.96 -0.57
N LYS A 63 -16.41 -2.19 -0.18
CA LYS A 63 -17.35 -2.46 0.93
C LYS A 63 -16.85 -1.94 2.27
N ALA A 64 -15.55 -1.92 2.48
CA ALA A 64 -15.00 -1.39 3.72
C ALA A 64 -15.13 0.13 3.82
N ALA A 65 -15.03 0.82 2.69
CA ALA A 65 -15.20 2.27 2.59
C ALA A 65 -16.68 2.70 2.60
N GLU A 66 -17.64 1.79 2.44
CA GLU A 66 -19.08 2.08 2.26
C GLU A 66 -19.72 2.94 3.38
N ASP A 67 -19.25 2.82 4.64
CA ASP A 67 -19.79 3.63 5.75
C ASP A 67 -18.88 4.82 6.11
N SER A 68 -17.90 5.16 5.26
CA SER A 68 -17.07 6.34 5.48
C SER A 68 -17.82 7.60 5.03
N GLU A 69 -17.64 8.69 5.77
CA GLU A 69 -18.16 9.99 5.38
C GLU A 69 -17.20 10.64 4.39
N GLU A 70 -17.68 10.98 3.20
CA GLU A 70 -16.89 11.74 2.23
C GLU A 70 -16.63 13.13 2.82
N VAL A 71 -15.35 13.47 2.97
CA VAL A 71 -14.88 14.76 3.44
C VAL A 71 -14.13 15.47 2.34
N SER A 72 -14.28 16.78 2.25
CA SER A 72 -13.48 17.56 1.30
C SER A 72 -12.01 17.62 1.74
N ASP A 73 -11.10 17.78 0.77
CA ASP A 73 -9.68 18.04 1.04
C ASP A 73 -9.49 19.14 2.09
N GLU A 74 -10.26 20.23 2.00
CA GLU A 74 -10.13 21.35 2.92
C GLU A 74 -10.56 21.00 4.35
N GLU A 75 -11.63 20.22 4.52
CA GLU A 75 -12.07 19.74 5.83
C GLU A 75 -11.04 18.80 6.45
N PHE A 76 -10.51 17.88 5.66
CA PHE A 76 -9.44 16.98 6.08
C PHE A 76 -8.22 17.75 6.60
N TRP A 77 -7.67 18.67 5.80
CA TRP A 77 -6.50 19.44 6.21
C TRP A 77 -6.76 20.31 7.44
N ARG A 78 -7.95 20.92 7.56
CA ARG A 78 -8.35 21.69 8.75
C ARG A 78 -8.46 20.83 10.02
N ALA A 79 -8.90 19.58 9.89
CA ALA A 79 -8.96 18.64 11.00
C ALA A 79 -7.54 18.24 11.45
N LEU A 80 -6.65 17.95 10.50
CA LEU A 80 -5.23 17.71 10.79
C LEU A 80 -4.58 18.92 11.47
N GLU A 81 -4.76 20.13 10.95
CA GLU A 81 -4.23 21.37 11.51
C GLU A 81 -4.64 21.55 12.99
N ARG A 82 -5.86 21.17 13.34
CA ARG A 82 -6.37 21.18 14.72
C ARG A 82 -5.83 20.07 15.61
N GLY A 83 -5.08 19.12 15.06
CA GLY A 83 -4.52 17.98 15.77
C GLY A 83 -5.57 16.92 16.12
N GLU A 84 -6.74 16.96 15.48
CA GLU A 84 -7.81 16.01 15.73
C GLU A 84 -7.40 14.60 15.30
N ARG A 85 -7.91 13.58 16.01
CA ARG A 85 -7.74 12.19 15.61
C ARG A 85 -8.61 11.92 14.38
N GLN A 86 -7.99 11.53 13.28
CA GLN A 86 -8.66 11.33 11.99
C GLN A 86 -8.25 9.99 11.41
N VAL A 87 -9.22 9.16 11.01
CA VAL A 87 -8.96 7.98 10.19
C VAL A 87 -9.43 8.29 8.79
N ILE A 88 -8.51 8.31 7.85
CA ILE A 88 -8.82 8.53 6.44
C ILE A 88 -8.75 7.19 5.74
N VAL A 89 -9.71 6.93 4.88
CA VAL A 89 -9.89 5.68 4.13
C VAL A 89 -9.81 6.01 2.65
N GLU A 90 -9.18 5.14 1.86
CA GLU A 90 -9.12 5.22 0.39
C GLU A 90 -8.67 6.60 -0.17
N SER A 91 -7.77 7.29 0.54
CA SER A 91 -7.31 8.63 0.13
C SER A 91 -5.94 8.58 -0.56
N PRO A 92 -5.77 9.27 -1.70
CA PRO A 92 -4.51 9.27 -2.43
C PRO A 92 -3.45 10.11 -1.74
N PHE A 93 -2.23 9.58 -1.69
CA PHE A 93 -1.04 10.32 -1.31
C PHE A 93 0.01 10.23 -2.40
N ILE A 94 0.74 11.34 -2.64
CA ILE A 94 1.82 11.43 -3.62
C ILE A 94 3.07 11.91 -2.90
N GLY A 95 4.18 11.22 -3.13
CA GLY A 95 5.50 11.52 -2.58
C GLY A 95 6.57 11.49 -3.66
N GLU A 96 7.77 11.91 -3.27
CA GLU A 96 8.94 11.93 -4.15
C GLU A 96 9.89 10.78 -3.78
N ALA A 97 10.39 10.08 -4.80
CA ALA A 97 11.45 9.09 -4.66
C ALA A 97 12.47 9.26 -5.78
N ALA A 98 13.61 9.87 -5.43
CA ALA A 98 14.61 10.32 -6.40
C ALA A 98 13.97 11.22 -7.47
N GLU A 99 13.98 10.81 -8.74
CA GLU A 99 13.36 11.54 -9.86
C GLU A 99 11.88 11.19 -10.10
N PHE A 100 11.34 10.20 -9.39
CA PHE A 100 9.98 9.70 -9.62
C PHE A 100 8.99 10.27 -8.60
N LEU A 101 7.76 10.51 -9.08
CA LEU A 101 6.60 10.63 -8.20
C LEU A 101 6.05 9.24 -7.90
N ILE A 102 5.93 8.90 -6.62
CA ILE A 102 5.26 7.69 -6.16
C ILE A 102 3.90 8.09 -5.60
N GLY A 103 2.83 7.52 -6.15
CA GLY A 103 1.46 7.86 -5.74
C GLY A 103 0.62 6.61 -5.55
N GLY A 104 -0.15 6.55 -4.47
CA GLY A 104 -1.01 5.41 -4.19
C GLY A 104 -2.06 5.70 -3.13
N ILE A 105 -2.92 4.72 -2.92
CA ILE A 105 -4.06 4.80 -2.02
C ILE A 105 -3.89 3.67 -0.98
N PRO A 106 -3.47 3.97 0.25
CA PRO A 106 -3.54 3.00 1.35
C PRO A 106 -5.02 2.74 1.71
N ASP A 107 -5.32 1.55 2.24
CA ASP A 107 -6.67 1.23 2.71
C ASP A 107 -7.12 2.24 3.78
N ALA A 108 -6.22 2.54 4.72
CA ALA A 108 -6.46 3.61 5.69
C ALA A 108 -5.18 4.15 6.34
N VAL A 109 -5.26 5.40 6.80
CA VAL A 109 -4.23 6.05 7.62
C VAL A 109 -4.88 6.72 8.82
N LEU A 110 -4.38 6.41 10.02
CA LEU A 110 -4.74 7.10 11.25
C LEU A 110 -3.76 8.26 11.48
N PHE A 111 -4.31 9.45 11.65
CA PHE A 111 -3.60 10.65 12.09
C PHE A 111 -4.04 11.05 13.49
N GLU A 112 -3.09 11.56 14.27
CA GLU A 112 -3.35 12.15 15.58
C GLU A 112 -2.26 13.19 15.88
N ASN A 113 -2.63 14.31 16.49
CA ASN A 113 -1.69 15.40 16.81
C ASN A 113 -0.83 15.82 15.59
N GLN A 114 -1.48 16.03 14.43
CA GLN A 114 -0.83 16.42 13.15
C GLN A 114 0.14 15.40 12.54
N SER A 115 0.22 14.18 13.09
CA SER A 115 1.19 13.17 12.64
C SER A 115 0.50 11.83 12.33
N PRO A 116 0.93 11.11 11.28
CA PRO A 116 0.44 9.77 11.01
C PRO A 116 0.95 8.81 12.08
N GLN A 117 0.04 8.03 12.66
CA GLN A 117 0.34 7.06 13.71
C GLN A 117 0.30 5.63 13.20
N LEU A 118 -0.61 5.31 12.27
CA LEU A 118 -0.78 3.97 11.74
C LEU A 118 -1.16 4.02 10.26
N ILE A 119 -0.46 3.25 9.43
CA ILE A 119 -0.94 2.83 8.11
C ILE A 119 -1.58 1.46 8.26
N PHE A 120 -2.71 1.25 7.62
CA PHE A 120 -3.39 -0.04 7.58
C PHE A 120 -3.58 -0.49 6.14
N GLU A 121 -3.32 -1.78 5.91
CA GLU A 121 -3.47 -2.46 4.63
C GLU A 121 -4.14 -3.81 4.85
N ARG A 122 -5.08 -4.18 3.99
CA ARG A 122 -5.61 -5.56 3.95
C ARG A 122 -5.00 -6.37 2.84
N LYS A 123 -4.88 -7.67 3.11
CA LYS A 123 -4.47 -8.67 2.13
C LYS A 123 -5.31 -9.93 2.27
N THR A 124 -6.10 -10.23 1.25
CA THR A 124 -6.72 -11.55 1.11
C THR A 124 -5.68 -12.56 0.64
N THR A 125 -5.50 -13.65 1.37
CA THR A 125 -4.45 -14.65 1.12
C THR A 125 -4.87 -16.03 1.60
N SER A 126 -4.30 -17.09 1.01
CA SER A 126 -4.43 -18.46 1.51
C SER A 126 -3.45 -18.78 2.64
N ARG A 127 -2.56 -17.85 2.98
CA ARG A 127 -1.57 -17.96 4.06
C ARG A 127 -1.54 -16.68 4.90
N PRO A 128 -2.52 -16.47 5.78
CA PRO A 128 -2.55 -15.28 6.63
C PRO A 128 -1.38 -15.20 7.61
N ASP A 129 -0.74 -16.33 7.93
CA ASP A 129 0.41 -16.45 8.84
C ASP A 129 1.71 -15.89 8.26
N TYR A 130 1.71 -15.49 6.99
CA TYR A 130 2.94 -15.13 6.28
C TYR A 130 2.77 -13.89 5.40
N LEU A 131 3.46 -12.81 5.79
CA LEU A 131 3.52 -11.58 5.02
C LEU A 131 4.71 -11.59 4.03
N TYR A 132 4.41 -11.68 2.74
CA TYR A 132 5.41 -11.73 1.66
C TYR A 132 6.16 -10.40 1.49
N LYS A 133 7.41 -10.45 1.00
CA LYS A 133 8.27 -9.27 0.79
C LYS A 133 7.59 -8.17 -0.04
N ASN A 134 6.90 -8.52 -1.13
CA ASN A 134 6.16 -7.54 -1.94
C ASN A 134 5.05 -6.85 -1.14
N GLN A 135 4.35 -7.55 -0.24
CA GLN A 135 3.31 -6.96 0.60
C GLN A 135 3.90 -6.01 1.64
N ARG A 136 5.03 -6.40 2.26
CA ARG A 136 5.77 -5.54 3.20
C ARG A 136 6.24 -4.25 2.54
N ILE A 137 6.85 -4.35 1.35
CA ILE A 137 7.33 -3.19 0.59
C ILE A 137 6.16 -2.29 0.16
N GLN A 138 5.05 -2.87 -0.30
CA GLN A 138 3.86 -2.07 -0.66
C GLN A 138 3.37 -1.22 0.52
N ALA A 139 3.21 -1.83 1.70
CA ALA A 139 2.75 -1.13 2.90
C ALA A 139 3.78 -0.10 3.38
N TRP A 140 5.07 -0.45 3.35
CA TRP A 140 6.18 0.45 3.68
C TRP A 140 6.25 1.68 2.77
N LEU A 141 5.95 1.53 1.48
CA LEU A 141 5.96 2.65 0.53
C LEU A 141 4.95 3.74 0.89
N TYR A 142 3.82 3.40 1.52
CA TYR A 142 2.91 4.43 2.03
C TYR A 142 3.55 5.24 3.17
N GLY A 143 4.28 4.58 4.08
CA GLY A 143 5.03 5.27 5.13
C GLY A 143 6.13 6.16 4.55
N PHE A 144 6.82 5.65 3.52
CA PHE A 144 7.81 6.41 2.78
C PHE A 144 7.20 7.65 2.08
N ILE A 145 6.03 7.51 1.44
CA ILE A 145 5.32 8.65 0.84
C ILE A 145 5.00 9.72 1.89
N LEU A 146 4.44 9.33 3.04
CA LEU A 146 4.12 10.27 4.12
C LEU A 146 5.38 10.96 4.68
N ASP A 147 6.48 10.23 4.85
CA ASP A 147 7.76 10.81 5.27
C ASP A 147 8.31 11.78 4.22
N SER A 148 8.23 11.43 2.93
CA SER A 148 8.68 12.28 1.83
C SER A 148 7.86 13.58 1.70
N LEU A 149 6.57 13.54 2.04
CA LEU A 149 5.70 14.72 2.17
C LEU A 149 6.10 15.59 3.36
N GLY A 150 6.80 15.00 4.33
CA GLY A 150 7.40 15.66 5.48
C GLY A 150 6.56 15.63 6.76
N PHE A 151 5.61 14.70 6.82
CA PHE A 151 4.99 14.32 8.08
C PHE A 151 6.04 13.80 9.07
N HIS A 152 5.75 13.93 10.37
CA HIS A 152 6.56 13.32 11.42
C HIS A 152 6.18 11.83 11.54
N THR A 153 7.06 10.95 11.08
CA THR A 153 6.81 9.50 10.97
C THR A 153 7.61 8.66 11.98
N ASP A 154 8.24 9.31 12.96
CA ASP A 154 9.17 8.63 13.88
C ASP A 154 8.50 7.57 14.76
N ASN A 155 7.19 7.68 14.99
CA ASN A 155 6.37 6.71 15.73
C ASN A 155 5.35 5.98 14.83
N LEU A 156 5.43 6.15 13.51
CA LEU A 156 4.50 5.55 12.58
C LEU A 156 4.60 4.03 12.65
N ARG A 157 3.45 3.36 12.76
CA ARG A 157 3.34 1.90 12.67
C ARG A 157 2.70 1.49 11.35
N ILE A 158 2.96 0.27 10.92
CA ILE A 158 2.33 -0.36 9.76
C ILE A 158 1.60 -1.60 10.25
N ALA A 159 0.29 -1.63 10.01
CA ALA A 159 -0.59 -2.76 10.23
C ALA A 159 -0.96 -3.39 8.89
N VAL A 160 -0.66 -4.67 8.71
CA VAL A 160 -1.20 -5.45 7.58
C VAL A 160 -2.12 -6.53 8.12
N LEU A 161 -3.42 -6.42 7.82
CA LEU A 161 -4.40 -7.46 8.12
C LEU A 161 -4.43 -8.47 6.97
N SER A 162 -3.79 -9.61 7.20
CA SER A 162 -3.85 -10.76 6.29
C SER A 162 -5.03 -11.65 6.69
N HIS A 163 -5.90 -12.03 5.76
CA HIS A 163 -7.02 -12.92 6.08
C HIS A 163 -7.38 -13.88 4.96
N GLU A 164 -8.06 -14.97 5.32
CA GLU A 164 -8.60 -15.93 4.37
C GLU A 164 -9.72 -15.31 3.52
N GLN A 165 -9.87 -15.83 2.29
CA GLN A 165 -10.92 -15.38 1.36
C GLN A 165 -12.34 -15.64 1.87
N SER A 166 -12.52 -16.61 2.78
CA SER A 166 -13.80 -16.92 3.40
C SER A 166 -14.21 -15.93 4.49
N LEU A 167 -13.35 -14.97 4.87
CA LEU A 167 -13.70 -13.92 5.82
C LEU A 167 -14.77 -13.01 5.22
N GLU A 168 -15.88 -12.84 5.93
CA GLU A 168 -16.96 -11.96 5.51
C GLU A 168 -16.48 -10.49 5.49
N PRO A 169 -16.83 -9.69 4.47
CA PRO A 169 -16.38 -8.30 4.36
C PRO A 169 -16.70 -7.44 5.59
N GLY A 170 -17.89 -7.64 6.20
CA GLY A 170 -18.28 -6.93 7.41
C GLY A 170 -17.36 -7.20 8.60
N THR A 171 -16.92 -8.45 8.77
CA THR A 171 -15.94 -8.83 9.79
C THR A 171 -14.58 -8.19 9.51
N GLY A 172 -14.13 -8.17 8.26
CA GLY A 172 -12.89 -7.47 7.88
C GLY A 172 -12.90 -5.98 8.26
N LYS A 173 -14.06 -5.32 8.14
CA LYS A 173 -14.27 -3.93 8.55
C LYS A 173 -14.25 -3.76 10.07
N GLU A 174 -14.93 -4.63 10.81
CA GLU A 174 -14.92 -4.63 12.28
C GLU A 174 -13.49 -4.81 12.82
N LEU A 175 -12.70 -5.69 12.20
CA LEU A 175 -11.29 -5.89 12.55
C LEU A 175 -10.45 -4.65 12.25
N GLN A 176 -10.65 -3.99 11.11
CA GLN A 176 -9.99 -2.70 10.83
C GLN A 176 -10.32 -1.67 11.92
N GLN A 177 -11.60 -1.51 12.28
CA GLN A 177 -12.01 -0.57 13.33
C GLN A 177 -11.39 -0.91 14.69
N LEU A 178 -11.36 -2.19 15.05
CA LEU A 178 -10.72 -2.68 16.27
C LEU A 178 -9.24 -2.30 16.32
N VAL A 179 -8.51 -2.57 15.24
CA VAL A 179 -7.08 -2.24 15.13
C VAL A 179 -6.88 -0.73 15.22
N MET A 180 -7.62 0.06 14.43
CA MET A 180 -7.54 1.53 14.44
C MET A 180 -7.85 2.13 15.81
N ALA A 181 -8.82 1.58 16.54
CA ALA A 181 -9.23 2.09 17.84
C ALA A 181 -8.19 1.80 18.93
N SER A 182 -7.50 0.65 18.86
CA SER A 182 -6.72 0.10 19.96
C SER A 182 -5.23 -0.10 19.69
N TYR A 183 -4.72 0.30 18.52
CA TYR A 183 -3.35 0.02 18.04
C TYR A 183 -2.22 0.29 19.04
N GLU A 184 -2.36 1.28 19.92
CA GLU A 184 -1.37 1.63 20.96
C GLU A 184 -1.14 0.50 21.97
N GLY A 185 -2.19 -0.30 22.23
CA GLY A 185 -2.14 -1.44 23.15
C GLY A 185 -1.52 -2.70 22.56
N TRP A 186 -1.21 -2.71 21.26
CA TRP A 186 -0.61 -3.85 20.58
C TRP A 186 0.91 -3.69 20.52
N GLU A 187 1.61 -4.77 20.84
CA GLU A 187 3.06 -4.88 20.61
C GLU A 187 3.35 -5.17 19.13
N THR A 188 4.56 -4.89 18.68
CA THR A 188 4.98 -5.30 17.34
C THR A 188 5.04 -6.82 17.24
N GLY A 189 4.70 -7.36 16.07
CA GLY A 189 4.62 -8.79 15.83
C GLY A 189 3.32 -9.20 15.14
N ASP A 190 3.13 -10.52 15.07
CA ASP A 190 1.97 -11.13 14.45
C ASP A 190 0.93 -11.47 15.52
N HIS A 191 -0.32 -11.09 15.28
CA HIS A 191 -1.41 -11.34 16.21
C HIS A 191 -2.59 -11.98 15.51
N GLU A 192 -3.01 -13.13 16.00
CA GLU A 192 -4.21 -13.81 15.53
C GLU A 192 -5.45 -13.11 16.06
N LEU A 193 -6.29 -12.58 15.15
CA LEU A 193 -7.53 -11.89 15.49
C LEU A 193 -8.72 -12.85 15.45
N THR A 194 -8.70 -13.84 14.56
CA THR A 194 -9.73 -14.87 14.43
C THR A 194 -9.11 -16.21 14.06
N GLU A 195 -9.64 -17.30 14.63
CA GLU A 195 -9.16 -18.67 14.38
C GLU A 195 -9.68 -19.24 13.04
N SER A 196 -10.93 -18.95 12.67
CA SER A 196 -11.57 -19.45 11.44
C SER A 196 -12.80 -18.62 11.05
N PRO A 197 -12.85 -18.00 9.86
CA PRO A 197 -11.73 -17.83 8.92
C PRO A 197 -10.52 -17.17 9.59
N THR A 198 -9.31 -17.57 9.22
CA THR A 198 -8.09 -17.06 9.86
C THR A 198 -7.86 -15.61 9.46
N ALA A 199 -7.64 -14.73 10.44
CA ALA A 199 -7.20 -13.36 10.23
C ALA A 199 -6.05 -13.03 11.19
N ILE A 200 -4.95 -12.54 10.63
CA ILE A 200 -3.72 -12.22 11.35
C ILE A 200 -3.34 -10.78 11.06
N LEU A 201 -3.12 -10.02 12.12
CA LEU A 201 -2.54 -8.69 12.09
C LEU A 201 -1.02 -8.78 12.17
N HIS A 202 -0.33 -8.33 11.14
CA HIS A 202 1.11 -8.10 11.17
C HIS A 202 1.36 -6.64 11.53
N LEU A 203 1.90 -6.37 12.72
CA LEU A 203 2.18 -5.02 13.20
C LEU A 203 3.69 -4.78 13.28
N SER A 204 4.17 -3.74 12.61
CA SER A 204 5.58 -3.33 12.64
C SER A 204 5.74 -1.82 12.81
N GLU A 205 6.92 -1.40 13.26
CA GLU A 205 7.32 0.01 13.22
C GLU A 205 7.76 0.39 11.80
N PHE A 206 7.43 1.60 11.37
CA PHE A 206 7.95 2.16 10.13
C PHE A 206 9.41 2.59 10.33
N SER A 207 10.27 2.14 9.44
CA SER A 207 11.66 2.60 9.38
C SER A 207 11.92 3.27 8.03
N LYS A 208 12.42 4.50 8.07
CA LYS A 208 12.74 5.29 6.86
C LYS A 208 13.78 4.62 5.95
N VAL A 209 14.55 3.67 6.49
CA VAL A 209 15.70 3.06 5.81
C VAL A 209 15.53 1.59 5.44
N GLU A 210 14.53 0.89 6.01
CA GLU A 210 14.42 -0.58 5.93
C GLU A 210 14.41 -1.12 4.48
N TYR A 211 13.67 -0.48 3.58
CA TYR A 211 13.53 -0.90 2.18
C TYR A 211 14.09 0.11 1.18
N LEU A 212 14.98 1.02 1.58
CA LEU A 212 15.57 2.01 0.66
C LEU A 212 16.39 1.35 -0.46
N GLU A 213 17.18 0.32 -0.14
CA GLU A 213 17.95 -0.40 -1.15
C GLU A 213 17.04 -1.14 -2.13
N ASP A 214 15.97 -1.75 -1.61
CA ASP A 214 14.93 -2.40 -2.42
C ASP A 214 14.22 -1.39 -3.33
N LEU A 215 13.86 -0.22 -2.80
CA LEU A 215 13.27 0.85 -3.60
C LEU A 215 14.22 1.31 -4.71
N ASN A 216 15.50 1.57 -4.39
CA ASN A 216 16.45 2.00 -5.42
C ASN A 216 16.70 0.93 -6.48
N TRP A 217 16.80 -0.35 -6.07
CA TRP A 217 16.86 -1.47 -7.00
C TRP A 217 15.64 -1.47 -7.92
N ALA A 218 14.43 -1.37 -7.35
CA ALA A 218 13.18 -1.34 -8.10
C ALA A 218 13.12 -0.16 -9.09
N LEU A 219 13.55 1.04 -8.68
CA LEU A 219 13.62 2.22 -9.55
C LEU A 219 14.61 2.06 -10.71
N GLY A 220 15.65 1.25 -10.58
CA GLY A 220 16.58 0.98 -11.68
C GLY A 220 15.93 0.38 -12.94
N TYR A 221 14.84 -0.38 -12.80
CA TYR A 221 14.09 -0.89 -13.95
C TYR A 221 13.37 0.27 -14.66
N TRP A 222 12.77 1.17 -13.89
CA TRP A 222 12.10 2.35 -14.42
C TRP A 222 13.08 3.34 -15.07
N ARG A 223 14.34 3.34 -14.65
CA ARG A 223 15.46 4.04 -15.30
C ARG A 223 16.02 3.34 -16.53
N ASN A 224 15.52 2.15 -16.89
CA ASN A 224 16.06 1.29 -17.94
C ASN A 224 17.54 0.89 -17.71
N GLU A 225 17.96 0.74 -16.45
CA GLU A 225 19.31 0.29 -16.08
C GLU A 225 19.49 -1.23 -16.23
N ARG A 226 18.39 -1.97 -16.37
CA ARG A 226 18.37 -3.42 -16.57
C ARG A 226 17.12 -3.88 -17.33
N GLU A 227 17.20 -5.08 -17.85
CA GLU A 227 16.05 -5.85 -18.34
C GLU A 227 15.21 -6.40 -17.16
N PRO A 228 13.89 -6.61 -17.36
CA PRO A 228 13.02 -7.10 -16.30
C PRO A 228 13.33 -8.55 -15.91
N ILE A 229 13.41 -8.81 -14.60
CA ILE A 229 13.78 -10.13 -14.05
C ILE A 229 12.53 -11.01 -13.84
N PRO A 230 12.47 -12.23 -14.43
CA PRO A 230 11.37 -13.16 -14.19
C PRO A 230 11.48 -13.82 -12.82
N THR A 231 10.37 -14.38 -12.34
CA THR A 231 10.41 -15.22 -11.13
C THR A 231 10.90 -16.63 -11.45
N GLU A 232 11.70 -17.21 -10.56
CA GLU A 232 12.15 -18.61 -10.66
C GLU A 232 11.07 -19.63 -10.20
N LYS A 233 9.94 -19.15 -9.67
CA LYS A 233 8.90 -20.02 -9.10
C LYS A 233 7.87 -20.42 -10.16
N ALA A 234 7.98 -21.65 -10.67
CA ALA A 234 7.03 -22.21 -11.65
C ALA A 234 5.55 -22.12 -11.20
N ALA A 235 5.26 -22.26 -9.90
CA ALA A 235 3.91 -22.09 -9.39
C ALA A 235 3.32 -20.68 -9.63
N LYS A 236 4.16 -19.64 -9.57
CA LYS A 236 3.74 -18.26 -9.91
C LYS A 236 3.50 -18.13 -11.41
N CYS A 237 4.34 -18.73 -12.25
CA CYS A 237 4.17 -18.73 -13.69
C CYS A 237 2.85 -19.39 -14.09
N ARG A 238 2.50 -20.54 -13.52
CA ARG A 238 1.23 -21.25 -13.80
C ARG A 238 -0.03 -20.48 -13.42
N ALA A 239 0.05 -19.63 -12.40
CA ALA A 239 -1.06 -18.79 -11.95
C ALA A 239 -1.08 -17.39 -12.61
N CYS A 240 -0.07 -17.07 -13.43
CA CYS A 240 0.08 -15.75 -14.05
C CYS A 240 -0.86 -15.59 -15.24
N GLU A 241 -1.54 -14.44 -15.29
CA GLU A 241 -2.44 -14.03 -16.37
C GLU A 241 -1.73 -13.85 -17.73
N TYR A 242 -0.40 -13.74 -17.74
CA TYR A 242 0.42 -13.66 -18.95
C TYR A 242 1.14 -14.96 -19.31
N ASN A 243 0.77 -16.10 -18.71
CA ASN A 243 1.47 -17.39 -18.94
C ASN A 243 1.61 -17.73 -20.43
N ASP A 244 0.57 -17.49 -21.23
CA ASP A 244 0.52 -17.84 -22.66
C ASP A 244 1.44 -16.98 -23.55
N VAL A 245 1.83 -15.80 -23.08
CA VAL A 245 2.63 -14.83 -23.86
C VAL A 245 4.01 -14.57 -23.26
N CYS A 246 4.25 -15.03 -22.02
CA CYS A 246 5.52 -14.79 -21.33
C CYS A 246 6.62 -15.75 -21.85
N PRO A 247 7.70 -15.24 -22.46
CA PRO A 247 8.79 -16.09 -22.97
C PRO A 247 9.58 -16.79 -21.85
N ASP A 248 9.48 -16.27 -20.62
CA ASP A 248 10.16 -16.76 -19.42
C ASP A 248 9.24 -17.65 -18.56
N ALA A 249 8.07 -18.06 -19.07
CA ALA A 249 7.15 -18.91 -18.33
C ALA A 249 7.76 -20.29 -18.05
N HIS A 250 7.75 -20.69 -16.77
CA HIS A 250 8.15 -22.02 -16.34
C HIS A 250 6.90 -22.88 -16.06
N VAL A 251 6.81 -24.05 -16.67
CA VAL A 251 5.71 -25.02 -16.46
C VAL A 251 5.99 -25.90 -15.25
#